data_AF-A0A258BN51-F1
#
_entry.id   AF-A0A258BN51-F1
#
_cell.length_a   1.000
_cell.length_b   1.000
_cell.length_c   1.000
_cell.angle_alpha   90.00
_cell.angle_beta   90.00
_cell.angle_gamma   90.00
#
_symmetry.space_group_name_H-M   'P 1'
#
loop_
_entity.id
_entity.type
_entity.pdbx_description
1 polymer ?
#
loop_
_entity_poly.entity_id
_entity_poly.type
_entity_poly.pdbx_seq_one_letter_code
_entity_poly.pdbx_strand_id
1 'polypeptide(L)'
;MAEKELAEISDKPSSAPPATTRSGEFGWRVFVDAAVPPAAAITCFAAGVLLLFSASQPNLAGRMGELLTVLPLPLVEVSHFAASLLGMLLLFLAVGLWRRIDAAWGAAILVLFAGAGFSLLKALHWEEALLLALIAGALIPFRRSFYRRGHMSDGLLSLPSLLAILAVTGIALWVLLAAYENVPYQDDLWWTFLRDSDAPRSMRALAGAITLGCVVAVWQIIGVRQGRKAADHTAADFARAEAIFAATEKGHPDANLMFVGDKSFVFTPSGKSFVMYGRRGGLWIAMGNPVGPAEEQLDALIAFHEAADHAGKSPVIYGASDDLLPALDYLRDLVAAMAR
;
A
#
# COMPACT_ATOMS: atom_id res chain seq x y z
N MET A 1 -37.62 -57.69 7.79
CA MET A 1 -36.23 -57.35 7.42
C MET A 1 -36.13 -56.11 6.52
N ALA A 2 -37.18 -55.29 6.42
CA ALA A 2 -37.20 -54.05 5.62
C ALA A 2 -37.56 -52.80 6.46
N GLU A 3 -37.68 -52.94 7.78
CA GLU A 3 -38.04 -51.86 8.71
C GLU A 3 -36.84 -51.37 9.53
N LYS A 4 -35.69 -52.04 9.41
CA LYS A 4 -34.45 -51.71 10.13
C LYS A 4 -33.49 -50.83 9.31
N GLU A 5 -33.65 -50.76 7.99
CA GLU A 5 -32.81 -49.92 7.11
C GLU A 5 -33.32 -48.47 6.98
N LEU A 6 -34.59 -48.20 7.32
CA LEU A 6 -35.14 -46.83 7.26
C LEU A 6 -34.81 -45.98 8.50
N ALA A 7 -34.32 -46.60 9.58
CA ALA A 7 -33.93 -45.89 10.80
C ALA A 7 -32.48 -45.36 10.76
N GLU A 8 -31.65 -45.83 9.81
CA GLU A 8 -30.21 -45.52 9.75
C GLU A 8 -29.88 -44.34 8.82
N ILE A 9 -30.87 -43.80 8.09
CA ILE A 9 -30.70 -42.62 7.21
C ILE A 9 -31.05 -41.30 7.94
N SER A 10 -31.62 -41.39 9.14
CA SER A 10 -32.07 -40.22 9.93
C SER A 10 -31.04 -39.75 10.97
N ASP A 11 -29.75 -39.99 10.76
CA ASP A 11 -28.68 -39.44 11.63
C ASP A 11 -27.46 -38.98 10.83
N LYS A 12 -27.71 -38.29 9.71
CA LYS A 12 -26.66 -37.56 8.98
C LYS A 12 -26.58 -36.14 9.56
N PRO A 13 -25.47 -35.74 10.21
CA PRO A 13 -25.33 -34.36 10.66
C PRO A 13 -25.40 -33.44 9.43
N SER A 14 -26.37 -32.53 9.48
CA SER A 14 -26.57 -31.45 8.51
C SER A 14 -25.23 -30.73 8.26
N SER A 15 -24.75 -30.78 7.02
CA SER A 15 -23.62 -30.00 6.53
C SER A 15 -24.02 -28.52 6.31
N ALA A 16 -24.70 -27.92 7.28
CA ALA A 16 -24.98 -26.50 7.29
C ALA A 16 -23.79 -25.79 7.97
N PRO A 17 -23.07 -24.89 7.28
CA PRO A 17 -22.09 -24.06 7.96
C PRO A 17 -22.78 -23.25 9.08
N PRO A 18 -22.11 -22.98 10.21
CA PRO A 18 -22.72 -22.24 11.30
C PRO A 18 -23.20 -20.89 10.78
N ALA A 19 -24.50 -20.64 10.95
CA ALA A 19 -25.14 -19.38 10.58
C ALA A 19 -24.58 -18.25 11.45
N THR A 20 -23.52 -17.60 11.00
CA THR A 20 -23.04 -16.35 11.61
C THR A 20 -24.02 -15.24 11.23
N THR A 21 -24.83 -14.80 12.18
CA THR A 21 -25.76 -13.67 12.10
C THR A 21 -25.04 -12.31 12.02
N ARG A 22 -24.09 -12.15 11.09
CA ARG A 22 -23.30 -10.92 10.89
C ARG A 22 -23.51 -10.24 9.53
N SER A 23 -24.55 -10.58 8.78
CA SER A 23 -24.65 -10.22 7.35
C SER A 23 -24.87 -8.73 7.05
N GLY A 24 -25.47 -7.95 7.98
CA GLY A 24 -25.85 -6.55 7.72
C GLY A 24 -24.73 -5.52 7.83
N GLU A 25 -23.99 -5.53 8.95
CA GLU A 25 -22.85 -4.59 9.16
C GLU A 25 -21.59 -4.99 8.38
N PHE A 26 -21.50 -6.26 7.99
CA PHE A 26 -20.33 -6.80 7.28
C PHE A 26 -20.26 -6.30 5.83
N GLY A 27 -21.38 -6.25 5.10
CA GLY A 27 -21.38 -5.88 3.68
C GLY A 27 -20.93 -4.45 3.41
N TRP A 28 -21.45 -3.46 4.16
CA TRP A 28 -21.08 -2.05 3.94
C TRP A 28 -19.62 -1.76 4.29
N ARG A 29 -19.11 -2.32 5.39
CA ARG A 29 -17.72 -2.12 5.80
C ARG A 29 -16.72 -2.73 4.81
N VAL A 30 -17.04 -3.92 4.29
CA VAL A 30 -16.22 -4.57 3.24
C VAL A 30 -16.20 -3.72 1.97
N PHE A 31 -17.35 -3.19 1.53
CA PHE A 31 -17.41 -2.31 0.36
C PHE A 31 -16.62 -1.02 0.55
N VAL A 32 -16.74 -0.37 1.72
CA VAL A 32 -15.96 0.83 2.05
C VAL A 32 -14.46 0.53 2.07
N ASP A 33 -14.03 -0.55 2.72
CA ASP A 33 -12.61 -0.95 2.77
C ASP A 33 -12.07 -1.37 1.39
N ALA A 34 -12.94 -1.82 0.48
CA ALA A 34 -12.60 -2.09 -0.92
C ALA A 34 -12.44 -0.81 -1.76
N ALA A 35 -13.38 0.13 -1.64
CA ALA A 35 -13.48 1.32 -2.48
C ALA A 35 -12.60 2.49 -2.02
N VAL A 36 -12.32 2.61 -0.73
CA VAL A 36 -11.57 3.76 -0.18
C VAL A 36 -10.13 3.85 -0.71
N PRO A 37 -9.32 2.78 -0.73
CA PRO A 37 -7.95 2.87 -1.23
C PRO A 37 -7.82 3.36 -2.68
N PRO A 38 -8.57 2.83 -3.68
CA PRO A 38 -8.50 3.35 -5.04
C PRO A 38 -9.05 4.78 -5.16
N ALA A 39 -10.13 5.11 -4.44
CA ALA A 39 -10.66 6.48 -4.43
C ALA A 39 -9.62 7.47 -3.87
N ALA A 40 -9.03 7.16 -2.71
CA ALA A 40 -7.99 7.98 -2.08
C ALA A 40 -6.77 8.16 -2.99
N ALA A 41 -6.34 7.09 -3.66
CA ALA A 41 -5.24 7.14 -4.63
C ALA A 41 -5.56 8.06 -5.82
N ILE A 42 -6.74 7.92 -6.43
CA ILE A 42 -7.19 8.76 -7.55
C ILE A 42 -7.27 10.23 -7.13
N THR A 43 -7.88 10.51 -5.97
CA THR A 43 -8.03 11.88 -5.46
C THR A 43 -6.68 12.51 -5.12
N CYS A 44 -5.77 11.78 -4.48
CA CYS A 44 -4.41 12.27 -4.20
C CYS A 44 -3.60 12.47 -5.49
N PHE A 45 -3.75 11.58 -6.47
CA PHE A 45 -3.13 11.75 -7.79
C PHE A 45 -3.64 13.02 -8.48
N ALA A 46 -4.95 13.22 -8.52
CA ALA A 46 -5.55 14.42 -9.10
C ALA A 46 -5.11 15.70 -8.37
N ALA A 47 -5.01 15.67 -7.04
CA ALA A 47 -4.48 16.77 -6.24
C ALA A 47 -3.00 17.05 -6.56
N GLY A 48 -2.19 16.00 -6.77
CA GLY A 48 -0.80 16.14 -7.21
C GLY A 48 -0.66 16.80 -8.58
N VAL A 49 -1.48 16.36 -9.55
CA VAL A 49 -1.55 16.97 -10.89
C VAL A 49 -1.98 18.44 -10.80
N LEU A 50 -2.99 18.75 -9.98
CA LEU A 50 -3.47 20.11 -9.76
C LEU A 50 -2.36 21.00 -9.19
N LEU A 51 -1.60 20.53 -8.19
CA LEU A 51 -0.47 21.27 -7.62
C LEU A 51 0.62 21.55 -8.66
N LEU A 52 0.94 20.57 -9.51
CA LEU A 52 1.93 20.75 -10.59
C LEU A 52 1.43 21.75 -11.64
N PHE A 53 0.18 21.62 -12.06
CA PHE A 53 -0.41 22.52 -13.04
C PHE A 53 -0.50 23.94 -12.51
N SER A 54 -0.98 24.11 -11.28
CA SER A 54 -1.00 25.39 -10.59
C SER A 54 0.41 25.99 -10.51
N ALA A 55 1.43 25.22 -10.13
CA ALA A 55 2.82 25.68 -10.05
C ALA A 55 3.39 26.15 -11.40
N SER A 56 2.86 25.65 -12.51
CA SER A 56 3.28 26.01 -13.88
C SER A 56 2.64 27.28 -14.43
N GLN A 57 1.52 27.74 -13.85
CA GLN A 57 0.82 28.92 -14.35
C GLN A 57 1.57 30.21 -13.98
N PRO A 58 1.81 31.12 -14.95
CA PRO A 58 2.36 32.44 -14.64
C PRO A 58 1.36 33.23 -13.80
N ASN A 59 1.83 33.76 -12.67
CA ASN A 59 0.99 34.43 -11.68
C ASN A 59 0.22 35.61 -12.32
N LEU A 60 -1.11 35.59 -12.20
CA LEU A 60 -1.99 36.69 -12.58
C LEU A 60 -1.61 37.93 -11.74
N ALA A 61 -1.12 38.96 -12.43
CA ALA A 61 -0.56 40.19 -11.84
C ALA A 61 -1.47 40.89 -10.80
N GLY A 62 -2.79 40.66 -10.85
CA GLY A 62 -3.75 41.29 -9.93
C GLY A 62 -3.69 40.83 -8.47
N ARG A 63 -3.44 39.53 -8.19
CA ARG A 63 -3.39 39.01 -6.80
C ARG A 63 -2.02 39.18 -6.15
N MET A 64 -0.98 39.36 -6.96
CA MET A 64 0.39 39.52 -6.48
C MET A 64 0.60 40.87 -5.77
N GLY A 65 -0.14 41.91 -6.18
CA GLY A 65 -0.06 43.25 -5.59
C GLY A 65 -0.40 43.29 -4.11
N GLU A 66 -1.44 42.57 -3.67
CA GLU A 66 -1.83 42.48 -2.26
C GLU A 66 -0.87 41.59 -1.46
N LEU A 67 -0.45 40.45 -2.03
CA LEU A 67 0.43 39.51 -1.33
C LEU A 67 1.82 40.09 -1.05
N LEU A 68 2.37 40.87 -1.98
CA LEU A 68 3.70 41.50 -1.85
C LEU A 68 3.75 42.62 -0.80
N THR A 69 2.60 43.08 -0.30
CA THR A 69 2.56 44.01 0.84
C THR A 69 2.78 43.32 2.17
N VAL A 70 2.59 41.99 2.24
CA VAL A 70 2.63 41.20 3.48
C VAL A 70 3.75 40.15 3.45
N LEU A 71 4.07 39.60 2.28
CA LEU A 71 4.99 38.47 2.09
C LEU A 71 6.19 38.87 1.20
N PRO A 72 7.44 38.62 1.65
CA PRO A 72 8.61 38.91 0.85
C PRO A 72 8.69 37.98 -0.37
N LEU A 73 9.07 38.53 -1.54
CA LEU A 73 9.20 37.83 -2.83
C LEU A 73 9.87 36.44 -2.73
N PRO A 74 11.00 36.26 -2.01
CA PRO A 74 11.64 34.95 -1.90
C PRO A 74 10.74 33.87 -1.29
N LEU A 75 9.87 34.23 -0.35
CA LEU A 75 8.97 33.28 0.33
C LEU A 75 7.86 32.79 -0.61
N VAL A 76 7.38 33.66 -1.51
CA VAL A 76 6.42 33.30 -2.56
C VAL A 76 7.05 32.31 -3.55
N GLU A 77 8.30 32.56 -3.97
CA GLU A 77 9.03 31.69 -4.89
C GLU A 77 9.34 30.31 -4.31
N VAL A 78 9.78 30.27 -3.05
CA VAL A 78 9.99 29.01 -2.34
C VAL A 78 8.68 28.23 -2.21
N SER A 79 7.56 28.92 -2.03
CA SER A 79 6.24 28.28 -1.94
C SER A 79 5.80 27.65 -3.27
N HIS A 80 6.08 28.29 -4.42
CA HIS A 80 5.87 27.68 -5.74
C HIS A 80 6.68 26.40 -5.93
N PHE A 81 7.97 26.44 -5.55
CA PHE A 81 8.83 25.26 -5.60
C PHE A 81 8.32 24.15 -4.70
N ALA A 82 8.01 24.47 -3.44
CA ALA A 82 7.48 23.52 -2.48
C ALA A 82 6.18 22.89 -2.97
N ALA A 83 5.25 23.68 -3.55
CA ALA A 83 4.01 23.18 -4.12
C ALA A 83 4.26 22.16 -5.25
N SER A 84 5.21 22.40 -6.15
CA SER A 84 5.57 21.43 -7.20
C SER A 84 6.16 20.14 -6.65
N LEU A 85 7.00 20.23 -5.62
CA LEU A 85 7.61 19.08 -4.98
C LEU A 85 6.56 18.23 -4.26
N LEU A 86 5.66 18.88 -3.52
CA LEU A 86 4.55 18.22 -2.85
C LEU A 86 3.57 17.59 -3.86
N GLY A 87 3.31 18.26 -4.98
CA GLY A 87 2.53 17.70 -6.09
C GLY A 87 3.14 16.40 -6.61
N MET A 88 4.44 16.39 -6.88
CA MET A 88 5.16 15.18 -7.30
C MET A 88 5.11 14.08 -6.24
N LEU A 89 5.31 14.42 -4.96
CA LEU A 89 5.22 13.47 -3.86
C LEU A 89 3.83 12.82 -3.77
N LEU A 90 2.74 13.57 -3.98
CA LEU A 90 1.38 13.02 -4.02
C LEU A 90 1.19 11.99 -5.14
N LEU A 91 1.80 12.20 -6.31
CA LEU A 91 1.74 11.24 -7.41
C LEU A 91 2.39 9.90 -7.03
N PHE A 92 3.54 9.93 -6.35
CA PHE A 92 4.17 8.71 -5.84
C PHE A 92 3.38 8.06 -4.70
N LEU A 93 2.84 8.87 -3.78
CA LEU A 93 2.06 8.38 -2.65
C LEU A 93 0.73 7.77 -3.08
N ALA A 94 0.13 8.23 -4.18
CA ALA A 94 -1.08 7.63 -4.77
C ALA A 94 -0.90 6.12 -5.05
N VAL A 95 0.28 5.69 -5.52
CA VAL A 95 0.58 4.27 -5.75
C VAL A 95 0.63 3.50 -4.42
N GLY A 96 1.18 4.10 -3.37
CA GLY A 96 1.21 3.50 -2.03
C GLY A 96 -0.17 3.39 -1.39
N LEU A 97 -1.02 4.40 -1.59
CA LEU A 97 -2.43 4.40 -1.16
C LEU A 97 -3.23 3.30 -1.88
N TRP A 98 -3.05 3.14 -3.19
CA TRP A 98 -3.67 2.05 -3.97
C TRP A 98 -3.32 0.68 -3.41
N ARG A 99 -2.11 0.54 -2.85
CA ARG A 99 -1.60 -0.69 -2.23
C ARG A 99 -1.96 -0.85 -0.74
N ARG A 100 -2.77 0.03 -0.18
CA ARG A 100 -3.22 0.00 1.23
C ARG A 100 -2.09 0.14 2.26
N ILE A 101 -1.02 0.87 1.92
CA ILE A 101 0.17 1.05 2.78
C ILE A 101 -0.08 2.15 3.84
N ASP A 102 0.05 1.82 5.13
CA ASP A 102 -0.18 2.77 6.25
C ASP A 102 0.76 3.99 6.19
N ALA A 103 2.04 3.75 5.93
CA ALA A 103 3.04 4.81 5.80
C ALA A 103 2.71 5.80 4.67
N ALA A 104 2.13 5.31 3.56
CA ALA A 104 1.72 6.16 2.44
C ALA A 104 0.52 7.02 2.81
N TRP A 105 -0.43 6.50 3.59
CA TRP A 105 -1.55 7.27 4.14
C TRP A 105 -1.08 8.40 5.04
N GLY A 106 -0.20 8.12 6.00
CA GLY A 106 0.34 9.15 6.89
C GLY A 106 1.12 10.24 6.14
N ALA A 107 1.96 9.84 5.19
CA ALA A 107 2.70 10.78 4.35
C ALA A 107 1.78 11.61 3.44
N ALA A 108 0.73 11.02 2.87
CA ALA A 108 -0.22 11.73 2.02
C ALA A 108 -0.95 12.82 2.80
N ILE A 109 -1.41 12.54 4.02
CA ILE A 109 -2.05 13.55 4.89
C ILE A 109 -1.09 14.71 5.17
N LEU A 110 0.16 14.42 5.53
CA LEU A 110 1.16 15.44 5.80
C LEU A 110 1.40 16.31 4.56
N VAL A 111 1.57 15.68 3.39
CA VAL A 111 1.84 16.37 2.12
C VAL A 111 0.63 17.20 1.68
N LEU A 112 -0.60 16.71 1.85
CA LEU A 112 -1.82 17.47 1.53
C LEU A 112 -1.98 18.72 2.41
N PHE A 113 -1.75 18.61 3.72
CA PHE A 113 -1.80 19.78 4.61
C PHE A 113 -0.66 20.76 4.34
N ALA A 114 0.56 20.26 4.09
CA ALA A 114 1.67 21.11 3.67
C ALA A 114 1.33 21.83 2.36
N GLY A 115 0.78 21.12 1.37
CA GLY A 115 0.34 21.66 0.09
C GLY A 115 -0.71 22.76 0.27
N ALA A 116 -1.71 22.53 1.13
CA ALA A 116 -2.70 23.54 1.47
C ALA A 116 -2.06 24.81 2.05
N GLY A 117 -1.09 24.66 2.96
CA GLY A 117 -0.32 25.78 3.52
C GLY A 117 0.45 26.56 2.45
N PHE A 118 1.17 25.86 1.56
CA PHE A 118 1.94 26.51 0.49
C PHE A 118 1.05 27.15 -0.60
N SER A 119 -0.13 26.59 -0.90
CA SER A 119 -1.10 27.23 -1.81
C SER A 119 -1.61 28.57 -1.27
N LEU A 120 -1.75 28.73 0.06
CA LEU A 120 -2.06 30.02 0.66
C LEU A 120 -0.90 31.03 0.52
N LEU A 121 0.34 30.57 0.73
CA LEU A 121 1.54 31.41 0.66
C LEU A 121 1.90 31.85 -0.77
N LYS A 122 1.48 31.08 -1.78
CA LYS A 122 1.83 31.30 -3.19
C LYS A 122 1.10 32.50 -3.82
N ALA A 123 -0.22 32.62 -3.63
CA ALA A 123 -1.03 33.72 -4.17
C ALA A 123 -2.46 33.72 -3.59
N LEU A 124 -2.62 33.36 -2.31
CA LEU A 124 -3.95 33.24 -1.68
C LEU A 124 -4.91 32.37 -2.50
N HIS A 125 -4.42 31.24 -3.02
CA HIS A 125 -5.26 30.24 -3.68
C HIS A 125 -6.06 29.46 -2.62
N TRP A 126 -7.03 30.15 -2.01
CA TRP A 126 -7.89 29.60 -0.96
C TRP A 126 -8.72 28.41 -1.48
N GLU A 127 -9.06 28.41 -2.77
CA GLU A 127 -9.75 27.29 -3.43
C GLU A 127 -8.90 26.01 -3.41
N GLU A 128 -7.61 26.11 -3.79
CA GLU A 128 -6.68 24.98 -3.77
C GLU A 128 -6.42 24.51 -2.34
N ALA A 129 -6.18 25.46 -1.43
CA ALA A 129 -5.91 25.15 -0.03
C ALA A 129 -7.10 24.45 0.64
N LEU A 130 -8.32 24.94 0.38
CA LEU A 130 -9.55 24.34 0.87
C LEU A 130 -9.73 22.93 0.30
N LEU A 131 -9.55 22.75 -1.02
CA LEU A 131 -9.66 21.44 -1.66
C LEU A 131 -8.68 20.44 -1.04
N LEU A 132 -7.40 20.79 -0.91
CA LEU A 132 -6.37 19.93 -0.33
C LEU A 132 -6.67 19.59 1.14
N ALA A 133 -7.13 20.57 1.93
CA ALA A 133 -7.52 20.37 3.31
C ALA A 133 -8.76 19.47 3.43
N LEU A 134 -9.74 19.60 2.54
CA LEU A 134 -10.93 18.75 2.50
C LEU A 134 -10.56 17.31 2.13
N ILE A 135 -9.67 17.11 1.16
CA ILE A 135 -9.17 15.77 0.80
C ILE A 135 -8.44 15.16 2.02
N ALA A 136 -7.55 15.91 2.67
CA ALA A 136 -6.85 15.44 3.85
C ALA A 136 -7.83 15.07 4.98
N GLY A 137 -8.80 15.94 5.27
CA GLY A 137 -9.85 15.72 6.26
C GLY A 137 -10.69 14.49 5.97
N ALA A 138 -11.04 14.26 4.69
CA ALA A 138 -11.79 13.09 4.26
C ALA A 138 -11.00 11.78 4.39
N LEU A 139 -9.66 11.81 4.26
CA LEU A 139 -8.81 10.62 4.38
C LEU A 139 -8.53 10.20 5.84
N ILE A 140 -8.55 11.15 6.79
CA ILE A 140 -8.26 10.89 8.22
C ILE A 140 -9.08 9.74 8.83
N PRO A 141 -10.42 9.67 8.68
CA PRO A 141 -11.20 8.61 9.33
C PRO A 141 -10.92 7.21 8.77
N PHE A 142 -10.34 7.10 7.56
CA PHE A 142 -10.13 5.84 6.87
C PHE A 142 -8.76 5.19 7.10
N ARG A 143 -8.04 5.57 8.16
CA ARG A 143 -6.76 4.94 8.53
C ARG A 143 -6.80 3.42 8.49
N ARG A 144 -7.90 2.82 8.93
CA ARG A 144 -8.06 1.35 9.03
C ARG A 144 -8.03 0.64 7.68
N SER A 145 -8.42 1.31 6.60
CA SER A 145 -8.39 0.73 5.25
C SER A 145 -6.95 0.64 4.69
N PHE A 146 -5.98 1.31 5.31
CA PHE A 146 -4.55 1.28 4.97
C PHE A 146 -3.75 0.46 6.00
N TYR A 147 -4.02 -0.84 6.06
CA TYR A 147 -3.50 -1.71 7.12
C TYR A 147 -2.20 -2.47 6.78
N ARG A 148 -1.74 -2.41 5.52
CA ARG A 148 -0.56 -3.19 5.10
C ARG A 148 0.72 -2.52 5.60
N ARG A 149 1.52 -3.27 6.35
CA ARG A 149 2.84 -2.89 6.88
C ARG A 149 3.98 -3.23 5.89
N GLY A 150 3.70 -3.09 4.60
CA GLY A 150 4.71 -3.27 3.57
C GLY A 150 5.64 -2.06 3.53
N HIS A 151 6.95 -2.30 3.45
CA HIS A 151 7.86 -1.24 3.03
C HIS A 151 7.54 -0.89 1.56
N MET A 152 7.52 0.40 1.21
CA MET A 152 7.30 0.85 -0.17
C MET A 152 8.25 0.17 -1.17
N SER A 153 9.40 -0.28 -0.69
CA SER A 153 10.42 -1.08 -1.38
C SER A 153 9.95 -2.43 -1.96
N ASP A 154 9.00 -3.11 -1.32
CA ASP A 154 8.53 -4.42 -1.75
C ASP A 154 7.54 -4.26 -2.91
N GLY A 155 8.09 -4.12 -4.12
CA GLY A 155 7.33 -4.04 -5.36
C GLY A 155 7.42 -2.72 -6.11
N LEU A 156 8.35 -1.81 -5.79
CA LEU A 156 8.66 -0.65 -6.63
C LEU A 156 9.19 -1.05 -8.02
N LEU A 157 9.85 -2.21 -8.10
CA LEU A 157 10.28 -2.84 -9.37
C LEU A 157 9.19 -3.72 -10.00
N SER A 158 7.97 -3.74 -9.44
CA SER A 158 6.87 -4.37 -10.16
C SER A 158 6.56 -3.56 -11.41
N LEU A 159 6.24 -4.25 -12.51
CA LEU A 159 5.91 -3.63 -13.80
C LEU A 159 4.89 -2.48 -13.66
N PRO A 160 3.81 -2.59 -12.84
CA PRO A 160 2.85 -1.49 -12.66
C PRO A 160 3.45 -0.27 -11.96
N SER A 161 4.33 -0.46 -10.98
CA SER A 161 5.01 0.66 -10.30
C SER A 161 5.97 1.37 -11.22
N LEU A 162 6.76 0.63 -12.02
CA LEU A 162 7.66 1.23 -13.01
C LEU A 162 6.88 2.02 -14.06
N LEU A 163 5.78 1.46 -14.57
CA LEU A 163 4.90 2.18 -15.51
C LEU A 163 4.29 3.41 -14.87
N ALA A 164 3.83 3.35 -13.61
CA ALA A 164 3.30 4.51 -12.91
C ALA A 164 4.35 5.61 -12.70
N ILE A 165 5.57 5.24 -12.30
CA ILE A 165 6.69 6.17 -12.14
C ILE A 165 7.05 6.80 -13.49
N LEU A 166 7.14 6.00 -14.54
CA LEU A 166 7.49 6.46 -15.89
C LEU A 166 6.39 7.35 -16.48
N ALA A 167 5.12 7.02 -16.25
CA ALA A 167 3.98 7.84 -16.64
C ALA A 167 3.96 9.17 -15.87
N VAL A 168 4.15 9.15 -14.56
CA VAL A 168 4.22 10.36 -13.72
C VAL A 168 5.38 11.25 -14.16
N THR A 169 6.57 10.67 -14.35
CA THR A 169 7.75 11.41 -14.81
C THR A 169 7.58 11.93 -16.23
N GLY A 170 6.98 11.12 -17.11
CA GLY A 170 6.68 11.50 -18.50
C GLY A 170 5.63 12.62 -18.60
N ILE A 171 4.58 12.58 -17.77
CA ILE A 171 3.58 13.65 -17.67
C ILE A 171 4.23 14.93 -17.12
N ALA A 172 5.04 14.82 -16.06
CA ALA A 172 5.76 15.98 -15.51
C ALA A 172 6.70 16.60 -16.55
N LEU A 173 7.42 15.77 -17.32
CA LEU A 173 8.28 16.22 -18.41
C LEU A 173 7.47 16.82 -19.56
N TRP A 174 6.34 16.22 -19.93
CA TRP A 174 5.47 16.75 -20.97
C TRP A 174 4.85 18.09 -20.59
N VAL A 175 4.34 18.24 -19.35
CA VAL A 175 3.83 19.52 -18.82
C VAL A 175 4.94 20.57 -18.84
N LEU A 176 6.16 20.22 -18.46
CA LEU A 176 7.31 21.12 -18.57
C LEU A 176 7.57 21.55 -20.02
N LEU A 177 7.60 20.61 -20.97
CA LEU A 177 7.85 20.94 -22.38
C LEU A 177 6.70 21.78 -22.98
N ALA A 178 5.44 21.42 -22.70
CA ALA A 178 4.25 22.11 -23.20
C ALA A 178 4.10 23.53 -22.63
N ALA A 179 4.42 23.73 -21.35
CA ALA A 179 4.41 25.06 -20.75
C ALA A 179 5.43 26.02 -21.39
N TYR A 180 6.45 25.48 -22.08
CA TYR A 180 7.59 26.23 -22.60
C TYR A 180 7.80 26.07 -24.12
N GLU A 181 6.82 25.56 -24.86
CA GLU A 181 6.85 25.40 -26.33
C GLU A 181 7.07 26.73 -27.07
N ASN A 182 6.78 27.86 -26.42
CA ASN A 182 6.89 29.22 -26.98
C ASN A 182 8.07 30.05 -26.42
N VAL A 183 8.98 29.46 -25.65
CA VAL A 183 10.19 30.17 -25.17
C VAL A 183 11.37 29.86 -26.10
N PRO A 184 12.04 30.86 -26.68
CA PRO A 184 13.16 30.63 -27.59
C PRO A 184 14.26 29.84 -26.88
N TYR A 185 14.58 28.66 -27.42
CA TYR A 185 15.63 27.78 -26.93
C TYR A 185 16.98 28.51 -27.04
N GLN A 186 17.61 28.80 -25.91
CA GLN A 186 18.98 29.31 -25.89
C GLN A 186 19.94 28.17 -25.54
N ASP A 187 21.01 28.04 -26.33
CA ASP A 187 22.02 26.96 -26.30
C ASP A 187 22.95 27.01 -25.07
N ASP A 188 22.45 27.37 -23.90
CA ASP A 188 23.24 27.41 -22.68
C ASP A 188 23.29 26.05 -21.99
N LEU A 189 24.49 25.66 -21.54
CA LEU A 189 24.67 24.45 -20.74
C LEU A 189 23.88 24.56 -19.42
N TRP A 190 23.27 23.46 -18.98
CA TRP A 190 22.32 23.42 -17.85
C TRP A 190 22.86 23.99 -16.52
N TRP A 191 24.18 24.04 -16.33
CA TRP A 191 24.80 24.66 -15.15
C TRP A 191 24.94 26.19 -15.24
N THR A 192 25.06 26.76 -16.43
CA THR A 192 24.95 28.21 -16.69
C THR A 192 23.49 28.67 -16.59
N PHE A 193 22.57 27.80 -17.00
CA PHE A 193 21.10 27.96 -16.84
C PHE A 193 20.64 28.08 -15.37
N LEU A 194 21.38 27.51 -14.41
CA LEU A 194 21.09 27.67 -12.97
C LEU A 194 21.56 29.02 -12.40
N ARG A 195 22.53 29.65 -13.05
CA ARG A 195 23.31 30.79 -12.56
C ARG A 195 22.83 32.12 -13.16
N ASP A 196 22.41 32.13 -14.43
CA ASP A 196 21.91 33.34 -15.08
C ASP A 196 20.42 33.59 -14.82
N SER A 197 20.08 34.88 -14.78
CA SER A 197 18.84 35.41 -14.21
C SER A 197 17.62 35.37 -15.15
N ASP A 198 17.81 34.89 -16.39
CA ASP A 198 16.81 34.96 -17.47
C ASP A 198 15.98 33.67 -17.63
N ALA A 199 16.32 32.58 -16.93
CA ALA A 199 15.42 31.42 -16.83
C ALA A 199 14.32 31.71 -15.79
N PRO A 200 13.02 31.57 -16.15
CA PRO A 200 11.91 31.73 -15.21
C PRO A 200 12.17 30.88 -13.96
N ARG A 201 12.13 31.50 -12.78
CA ARG A 201 12.50 30.87 -11.49
C ARG A 201 11.73 29.57 -11.20
N SER A 202 10.56 29.41 -11.81
CA SER A 202 9.75 28.19 -11.85
C SER A 202 10.44 26.98 -12.52
N MET A 203 11.34 27.17 -13.49
CA MET A 203 12.06 26.07 -14.18
C MET A 203 13.09 25.39 -13.28
N ARG A 204 13.86 26.17 -12.51
CA ARG A 204 14.85 25.64 -11.55
C ARG A 204 14.15 24.90 -10.42
N ALA A 205 13.01 25.42 -10.00
CA ALA A 205 12.13 24.79 -9.03
C ALA A 205 11.61 23.44 -9.56
N LEU A 206 11.00 23.39 -10.74
CA LEU A 206 10.47 22.13 -11.27
C LEU A 206 11.57 21.09 -11.50
N ALA A 207 12.71 21.50 -12.07
CA ALA A 207 13.86 20.63 -12.30
C ALA A 207 14.47 20.10 -10.99
N GLY A 208 14.58 20.94 -9.96
CA GLY A 208 15.02 20.53 -8.63
C GLY A 208 14.08 19.51 -7.99
N ALA A 209 12.76 19.70 -8.15
CA ALA A 209 11.75 18.79 -7.61
C ALA A 209 11.77 17.42 -8.30
N ILE A 210 11.89 17.40 -9.64
CA ILE A 210 12.05 16.18 -10.43
C ILE A 210 13.36 15.46 -10.04
N THR A 211 14.46 16.20 -9.92
CA THR A 211 15.78 15.61 -9.56
C THR A 211 15.75 15.01 -8.16
N LEU A 212 15.18 15.71 -7.17
CA LEU A 212 15.04 15.20 -5.81
C LEU A 212 14.10 13.99 -5.77
N GLY A 213 13.00 14.02 -6.53
CA GLY A 213 12.09 12.88 -6.69
C GLY A 213 12.81 11.66 -7.27
N CYS A 214 13.65 11.84 -8.30
CA CYS A 214 14.50 10.80 -8.86
C CYS A 214 15.52 10.27 -7.84
N VAL A 215 16.17 11.14 -7.06
CA VAL A 215 17.13 10.73 -6.03
C VAL A 215 16.45 9.92 -4.93
N VAL A 216 15.27 10.35 -4.46
CA VAL A 216 14.49 9.61 -3.45
C VAL A 216 14.03 8.26 -4.02
N ALA A 217 13.56 8.22 -5.26
CA ALA A 217 13.19 6.97 -5.93
C ALA A 217 14.39 6.01 -6.02
N VAL A 218 15.56 6.50 -6.43
CA VAL A 218 16.81 5.70 -6.50
C VAL A 218 17.27 5.26 -5.10
N TRP A 219 17.21 6.13 -4.10
CA TRP A 219 17.59 5.80 -2.73
C TRP A 219 16.68 4.72 -2.12
N GLN A 220 15.37 4.82 -2.38
CA GLN A 220 14.40 3.79 -2.01
C GLN A 220 14.71 2.46 -2.72
N ILE A 221 15.09 2.47 -4.00
CA ILE A 221 15.52 1.27 -4.75
C ILE A 221 16.76 0.61 -4.12
N ILE A 222 17.72 1.40 -3.63
CA ILE A 222 18.96 0.89 -3.03
C ILE A 222 18.70 0.31 -1.62
N GLY A 223 17.82 0.95 -0.82
CA GLY A 223 17.44 0.49 0.52
C GLY A 223 16.73 -0.87 0.56
N VAL A 224 16.03 -1.25 -0.53
CA VAL A 224 15.30 -2.52 -0.68
C VAL A 224 16.19 -3.75 -0.45
N ARG A 225 17.49 -3.66 -0.76
CA ARG A 225 18.40 -4.82 -0.69
C ARG A 225 18.66 -5.28 0.75
N GLN A 226 18.31 -4.48 1.76
CA GLN A 226 18.58 -4.78 3.18
C GLN A 226 17.49 -5.63 3.86
N GLY A 227 16.39 -5.99 3.19
CA GLY A 227 15.32 -6.85 3.73
C GLY A 227 15.64 -8.35 3.84
N ARG A 228 16.89 -8.77 3.60
CA ARG A 228 17.35 -10.14 3.85
C ARG A 228 17.73 -10.32 5.32
N LYS A 229 16.74 -10.35 6.21
CA LYS A 229 16.88 -11.11 7.45
C LYS A 229 15.91 -12.29 7.40
N ALA A 230 16.52 -13.46 7.32
CA ALA A 230 15.86 -14.74 7.44
C ALA A 230 15.19 -14.85 8.82
N ALA A 231 14.07 -15.59 8.86
CA ALA A 231 13.28 -16.02 10.01
C ALA A 231 13.57 -15.32 11.36
N ASP A 232 12.82 -14.26 11.66
CA ASP A 232 12.61 -13.83 13.04
C ASP A 232 11.65 -14.82 13.71
N HIS A 233 12.12 -16.02 14.08
CA HIS A 233 11.44 -16.80 15.12
C HIS A 233 12.17 -16.58 16.43
N THR A 234 11.42 -16.13 17.44
CA THR A 234 11.95 -16.06 18.80
C THR A 234 12.05 -17.49 19.33
N ALA A 235 13.01 -17.81 20.19
CA ALA A 235 13.07 -19.12 20.86
C ALA A 235 11.73 -19.50 21.52
N ALA A 236 10.96 -18.49 21.95
CA ALA A 236 9.60 -18.64 22.47
C ALA A 236 8.59 -19.13 21.41
N ASP A 237 8.68 -18.67 20.16
CA ASP A 237 7.78 -19.10 19.08
C ASP A 237 8.03 -20.56 18.73
N PHE A 238 9.30 -20.97 18.68
CA PHE A 238 9.66 -22.36 18.44
C PHE A 238 9.14 -23.28 19.56
N ALA A 239 9.35 -22.91 20.83
CA ALA A 239 8.85 -23.67 21.98
C ALA A 239 7.31 -23.80 21.97
N ARG A 240 6.60 -22.75 21.54
CA ARG A 240 5.14 -22.78 21.39
C ARG A 240 4.72 -23.73 20.26
N ALA A 241 5.39 -23.67 19.12
CA ALA A 241 5.12 -24.59 18.00
C ALA A 241 5.38 -26.04 18.41
N GLU A 242 6.46 -26.30 19.16
CA GLU A 242 6.79 -27.64 19.67
C GLU A 242 5.72 -28.16 20.63
N ALA A 243 5.21 -27.32 21.53
CA ALA A 243 4.12 -27.69 22.42
C ALA A 243 2.83 -28.05 21.66
N ILE A 244 2.48 -27.30 20.61
CA ILE A 244 1.33 -27.60 19.75
C ILE A 244 1.55 -28.91 18.98
N PHE A 245 2.74 -29.10 18.41
CA PHE A 245 3.10 -30.31 17.70
C PHE A 245 3.00 -31.55 18.61
N ALA A 246 3.53 -31.47 19.84
CA ALA A 246 3.47 -32.56 20.81
C ALA A 246 2.03 -32.89 21.28
N ALA A 247 1.14 -31.89 21.31
CA ALA A 247 -0.27 -32.08 21.65
C ALA A 247 -1.12 -32.60 20.47
N THR A 248 -0.58 -32.61 19.25
CA THR A 248 -1.32 -33.01 18.05
C THR A 248 -1.25 -34.54 17.88
N GLU A 249 -2.35 -35.24 18.16
CA GLU A 249 -2.40 -36.71 18.06
C GLU A 249 -2.36 -37.23 16.60
N LYS A 250 -2.89 -36.46 15.65
CA LYS A 250 -2.97 -36.83 14.22
C LYS A 250 -2.40 -35.72 13.35
N GLY A 251 -1.07 -35.64 13.28
CA GLY A 251 -0.34 -34.70 12.44
C GLY A 251 0.19 -35.37 11.16
N HIS A 252 0.40 -34.56 10.12
CA HIS A 252 1.10 -35.00 8.91
C HIS A 252 2.61 -35.15 9.18
N PRO A 253 3.29 -36.17 8.62
CA PRO A 253 4.73 -36.39 8.83
C PRO A 253 5.58 -35.16 8.48
N ASP A 254 5.15 -34.40 7.48
CA ASP A 254 5.84 -33.20 6.99
C ASP A 254 6.01 -32.13 8.06
N ALA A 255 5.16 -32.11 9.09
CA ALA A 255 5.26 -31.18 10.22
C ALA A 255 6.61 -31.28 10.96
N ASN A 256 7.29 -32.44 10.91
CA ASN A 256 8.64 -32.59 11.48
C ASN A 256 9.68 -31.65 10.85
N LEU A 257 9.42 -31.11 9.65
CA LEU A 257 10.31 -30.13 9.02
C LEU A 257 10.41 -28.81 9.79
N MET A 258 9.56 -28.59 10.81
CA MET A 258 9.72 -27.47 11.73
C MET A 258 11.06 -27.52 12.47
N PHE A 259 11.56 -28.71 12.82
CA PHE A 259 12.79 -28.89 13.60
C PHE A 259 14.07 -28.52 12.84
N VAL A 260 13.97 -28.28 11.53
CA VAL A 260 15.09 -27.76 10.71
C VAL A 260 15.45 -26.33 11.13
N GLY A 261 14.52 -25.58 11.71
CA GLY A 261 14.80 -24.23 12.23
C GLY A 261 14.98 -23.16 11.15
N ASP A 262 14.55 -23.41 9.91
CA ASP A 262 14.61 -22.46 8.79
C ASP A 262 13.24 -21.81 8.47
N LYS A 263 12.17 -22.23 9.16
CA LYS A 263 10.79 -21.81 8.91
C LYS A 263 10.27 -20.88 10.00
N SER A 264 9.49 -19.89 9.60
CA SER A 264 8.73 -19.03 10.50
C SER A 264 7.35 -19.65 10.78
N PHE A 265 6.68 -19.18 11.83
CA PHE A 265 5.37 -19.70 12.26
C PHE A 265 4.32 -18.60 12.30
N VAL A 266 3.12 -18.89 11.81
CA VAL A 266 1.90 -18.11 12.09
C VAL A 266 0.99 -18.96 12.96
N PHE A 267 0.63 -18.46 14.13
CA PHE A 267 -0.25 -19.15 15.07
C PHE A 267 -1.70 -18.70 14.90
N THR A 268 -2.65 -19.61 15.12
CA THR A 268 -4.07 -19.24 15.24
C THR A 268 -4.31 -18.36 16.48
N PRO A 269 -5.37 -17.53 16.48
CA PRO A 269 -5.77 -16.77 17.67
C PRO A 269 -6.09 -17.65 18.88
N SER A 270 -6.62 -18.86 18.64
CA SER A 270 -6.85 -19.88 19.69
C SER A 270 -5.54 -20.40 20.30
N GLY A 271 -4.45 -20.28 19.54
CA GLY A 271 -3.12 -20.74 19.92
C GLY A 271 -2.94 -22.26 19.93
N LYS A 272 -3.88 -23.00 19.34
CA LYS A 272 -3.85 -24.46 19.26
C LYS A 272 -3.32 -24.98 17.94
N SER A 273 -3.16 -24.10 16.94
CA SER A 273 -2.68 -24.48 15.60
C SER A 273 -1.67 -23.48 15.08
N PHE A 274 -0.85 -23.92 14.13
CA PHE A 274 0.07 -23.04 13.41
C PHE A 274 0.30 -23.46 11.96
N VAL A 275 0.72 -22.51 11.15
CA VAL A 275 1.26 -22.73 9.80
C VAL A 275 2.74 -22.39 9.80
N MET A 276 3.57 -23.36 9.42
CA MET A 276 4.99 -23.12 9.18
C MET A 276 5.22 -22.67 7.74
N TYR A 277 6.08 -21.68 7.53
CA TYR A 277 6.29 -21.10 6.21
C TYR A 277 7.70 -20.56 6.00
N GLY A 278 8.11 -20.52 4.73
CA GLY A 278 9.33 -19.86 4.27
C GLY A 278 9.02 -18.54 3.57
N ARG A 279 9.99 -17.62 3.53
CA ARG A 279 9.87 -16.32 2.86
C ARG A 279 10.78 -16.29 1.63
N ARG A 280 10.21 -16.05 0.44
CA ARG A 280 10.98 -15.90 -0.81
C ARG A 280 10.46 -14.73 -1.64
N GLY A 281 11.17 -13.60 -1.60
CA GLY A 281 10.79 -12.39 -2.33
C GLY A 281 9.44 -11.84 -1.88
N GLY A 282 8.49 -11.77 -2.82
CA GLY A 282 7.10 -11.39 -2.54
C GLY A 282 6.20 -12.51 -2.02
N LEU A 283 6.73 -13.73 -1.87
CA LEU A 283 5.95 -14.92 -1.52
C LEU A 283 6.21 -15.35 -0.07
N TRP A 284 5.12 -15.70 0.63
CA TRP A 284 5.15 -16.51 1.84
C TRP A 284 4.66 -17.90 1.47
N ILE A 285 5.52 -18.90 1.62
CA ILE A 285 5.28 -20.26 1.16
C ILE A 285 5.07 -21.14 2.39
N ALA A 286 3.81 -21.48 2.69
CA ALA A 286 3.46 -22.47 3.68
C ALA A 286 3.95 -23.86 3.24
N MET A 287 4.52 -24.61 4.18
CA MET A 287 5.01 -25.96 3.95
C MET A 287 4.01 -26.96 4.53
N GLY A 288 3.33 -27.70 3.66
CA GLY A 288 2.35 -28.71 4.01
C GLY A 288 1.09 -28.16 4.66
N ASN A 289 0.44 -29.03 5.43
CA ASN A 289 -0.78 -28.69 6.15
C ASN A 289 -0.50 -27.89 7.42
N PRO A 290 -1.48 -27.10 7.91
CA PRO A 290 -1.44 -26.57 9.26
C PRO A 290 -1.26 -27.67 10.31
N VAL A 291 -0.49 -27.39 11.35
CA VAL A 291 -0.25 -28.29 12.48
C VAL A 291 -1.19 -27.90 13.61
N GLY A 292 -2.03 -28.83 14.06
CA GLY A 292 -3.04 -28.63 15.11
C GLY A 292 -4.27 -29.52 14.89
N PRO A 293 -5.37 -29.27 15.62
CA PRO A 293 -6.64 -29.99 15.43
C PRO A 293 -7.18 -29.82 14.00
N ALA A 294 -7.75 -30.89 13.44
CA ALA A 294 -8.31 -30.88 12.08
C ALA A 294 -9.41 -29.80 11.89
N GLU A 295 -10.16 -29.51 12.95
CA GLU A 295 -11.21 -28.49 12.97
C GLU A 295 -10.67 -27.07 12.78
N GLU A 296 -9.42 -26.80 13.15
CA GLU A 296 -8.79 -25.47 13.05
C GLU A 296 -7.96 -25.28 11.76
N GLN A 297 -7.95 -26.26 10.84
CA GLN A 297 -7.15 -26.14 9.62
C GLN A 297 -7.53 -24.90 8.79
N LEU A 298 -8.84 -24.64 8.63
CA LEU A 298 -9.31 -23.46 7.90
C LEU A 298 -8.90 -22.16 8.61
N ASP A 299 -9.08 -22.08 9.93
CA ASP A 299 -8.72 -20.90 10.72
C ASP A 299 -7.22 -20.61 10.66
N ALA A 300 -6.38 -21.65 10.63
CA ALA A 300 -4.93 -21.53 10.48
C ALA A 300 -4.55 -21.01 9.08
N LEU A 301 -5.23 -21.47 8.03
CA LEU A 301 -5.04 -20.97 6.67
C LEU A 301 -5.51 -19.52 6.52
N ILE A 302 -6.63 -19.14 7.14
CA ILE A 302 -7.12 -17.76 7.18
C ILE A 302 -6.11 -16.88 7.90
N ALA A 303 -5.64 -17.29 9.09
CA ALA A 303 -4.64 -16.53 9.85
C ALA A 303 -3.34 -16.36 9.06
N PHE A 304 -2.89 -17.39 8.33
CA PHE A 304 -1.74 -17.30 7.45
C PHE A 304 -1.96 -16.34 6.28
N HIS A 305 -3.13 -16.41 5.63
CA HIS A 305 -3.50 -15.50 4.54
C HIS A 305 -3.53 -14.05 5.01
N GLU A 306 -4.21 -13.76 6.13
CA GLU A 306 -4.30 -12.43 6.73
C GLU A 306 -2.91 -11.89 7.12
N ALA A 307 -2.08 -12.74 7.74
CA ALA A 307 -0.71 -12.36 8.11
C ALA A 307 0.14 -12.03 6.87
N ALA A 308 0.04 -12.83 5.80
CA ALA A 308 0.71 -12.57 4.53
C ALA A 308 0.20 -11.26 3.90
N ASP A 309 -1.12 -11.03 3.91
CA ASP A 309 -1.73 -9.83 3.34
C ASP A 309 -1.32 -8.55 4.08
N HIS A 310 -1.33 -8.57 5.42
CA HIS A 310 -0.82 -7.49 6.25
C HIS A 310 0.66 -7.20 5.99
N ALA A 311 1.46 -8.22 5.68
CA ALA A 311 2.86 -8.06 5.30
C ALA A 311 3.06 -7.63 3.84
N GLY A 312 1.99 -7.54 3.03
CA GLY A 312 2.05 -7.24 1.59
C GLY A 312 2.67 -8.36 0.77
N LYS A 313 2.48 -9.61 1.17
CA LYS A 313 3.07 -10.81 0.57
C LYS A 313 1.97 -11.71 0.03
N SER A 314 2.26 -12.42 -1.06
CA SER A 314 1.34 -13.41 -1.62
C SER A 314 1.51 -14.75 -0.91
N PRO A 315 0.45 -15.30 -0.30
CA PRO A 315 0.50 -16.63 0.30
C PRO A 315 0.50 -17.71 -0.79
N VAL A 316 1.33 -18.72 -0.59
CA VAL A 316 1.41 -19.93 -1.43
C VAL A 316 1.47 -21.13 -0.50
N ILE A 317 0.86 -22.23 -0.89
CA ILE A 317 0.89 -23.47 -0.13
C ILE A 317 1.60 -24.52 -0.98
N TYR A 318 2.66 -25.10 -0.43
CA TYR A 318 3.47 -26.11 -1.07
C TYR A 318 3.30 -27.44 -0.34
N GLY A 319 3.04 -28.52 -1.08
CA GLY A 319 2.84 -29.85 -0.50
C GLY A 319 1.51 -30.00 0.26
N ALA A 320 0.45 -29.32 -0.17
CA ALA A 320 -0.89 -29.55 0.37
C ALA A 320 -1.34 -30.99 0.11
N SER A 321 -1.82 -31.68 1.14
CA SER A 321 -2.42 -33.01 0.98
C SER A 321 -3.92 -32.93 0.67
N ASP A 322 -4.48 -34.05 0.24
CA ASP A 322 -5.86 -34.14 -0.27
C ASP A 322 -6.92 -33.73 0.77
N ASP A 323 -6.65 -33.95 2.06
CA ASP A 323 -7.51 -33.54 3.17
C ASP A 323 -7.61 -32.02 3.34
N LEU A 324 -6.64 -31.25 2.83
CA LEU A 324 -6.64 -29.79 2.90
C LEU A 324 -7.48 -29.15 1.78
N LEU A 325 -7.75 -29.87 0.69
CA LEU A 325 -8.43 -29.33 -0.50
C LEU A 325 -9.78 -28.65 -0.20
N PRO A 326 -10.68 -29.23 0.63
CA PRO A 326 -11.95 -28.57 0.95
C PRO A 326 -11.77 -27.21 1.62
N ALA A 327 -10.78 -27.08 2.51
CA ALA A 327 -10.48 -25.81 3.17
C ALA A 327 -9.88 -24.78 2.19
N LEU A 328 -9.10 -25.24 1.21
CA LEU A 328 -8.54 -24.38 0.16
C LEU A 328 -9.59 -23.88 -0.82
N ASP A 329 -10.52 -24.74 -1.24
CA ASP A 329 -11.63 -24.33 -2.10
C ASP A 329 -12.51 -23.30 -1.39
N TYR A 330 -12.81 -23.51 -0.10
CA TYR A 330 -13.54 -22.53 0.70
C TYR A 330 -12.79 -21.20 0.82
N LEU A 331 -11.49 -21.24 1.11
CA LEU A 331 -10.65 -20.05 1.21
C LEU A 331 -10.57 -19.30 -0.14
N ARG A 332 -10.47 -20.02 -1.26
CA ARG A 332 -10.51 -19.42 -2.60
C ARG A 332 -11.81 -18.65 -2.82
N ASP A 333 -12.94 -19.27 -2.50
CA ASP A 333 -14.26 -18.67 -2.72
C ASP A 333 -14.48 -17.46 -1.79
N LEU A 334 -13.99 -17.54 -0.55
CA LEU A 334 -13.97 -16.43 0.40
C LEU A 334 -13.16 -15.24 -0.13
N VAL A 335 -11.93 -15.49 -0.59
CA VAL A 335 -11.04 -14.45 -1.16
C VAL A 335 -11.65 -13.86 -2.44
N ALA A 336 -12.25 -14.70 -3.29
CA ALA A 336 -12.92 -14.25 -4.51
C ALA A 336 -14.17 -13.41 -4.22
N ALA A 337 -14.88 -13.66 -3.12
CA ALA A 337 -16.01 -12.84 -2.67
C ALA A 337 -15.55 -11.48 -2.12
N MET A 338 -14.38 -11.42 -1.46
CA MET A 338 -13.80 -10.17 -0.94
C MET A 338 -13.19 -9.28 -2.04
N ALA A 339 -12.83 -9.87 -3.18
CA ALA A 339 -12.22 -9.15 -4.30
C ALA A 339 -13.23 -8.52 -5.28
N ARG A 340 -14.53 -8.87 -5.17
CA ARG A 340 -15.63 -8.30 -5.98
C ARG A 340 -16.27 -7.12 -5.26
#